data_AF-A0A935I6L2-F1
#
_entry.id   AF-A0A935I6L2-F1
#
_cell.length_a   1.000
_cell.length_b   1.000
_cell.length_c   1.000
_cell.angle_alpha   90.00
_cell.angle_beta   90.00
_cell.angle_gamma   90.00
#
_symmetry.space_group_name_H-M   'P 1'
#
loop_
_entity.id
_entity.type
_entity.pdbx_description
1 polymer ?
#
loop_
_entity_poly.entity_id
_entity_poly.type
_entity_poly.pdbx_seq_one_letter_code
_entity_poly.pdbx_strand_id
1 'polypeptide(L)'
;MHSYLFCGFPAAIESLKIFRKYYKHYKSVTSEVSDQKLKKSGENNCKLIYKNNYNKLLENMNRISPEMKDWMLFEGYGKVMSRTGLSLYEREFITISILTVRYFEFQLHSHLKGCIHLGADVDLIKDILFSIKDIAGVTNYKKALKLLSRIHKPVDKSEK
;
A
#
# COMPACT_ATOMS: atom_id res chain seq x y z
N MET A 1 -5.18 -12.05 -0.19
CA MET A 1 -4.67 -11.51 1.09
C MET A 1 -3.63 -10.42 0.84
N HIS A 2 -3.76 -9.25 1.48
CA HIS A 2 -2.89 -8.07 1.24
C HIS A 2 -1.67 -8.03 2.18
N SER A 3 -1.86 -8.49 3.42
CA SER A 3 -0.86 -8.40 4.49
C SER A 3 0.41 -9.22 4.27
N TYR A 4 0.40 -10.27 3.46
CA TYR A 4 1.59 -11.12 3.28
C TYR A 4 2.79 -10.38 2.69
N LEU A 5 2.56 -9.31 1.91
CA LEU A 5 3.63 -8.48 1.35
C LEU A 5 4.45 -7.76 2.42
N PHE A 6 3.82 -7.40 3.53
CA PHE A 6 4.40 -6.51 4.55
C PHE A 6 4.58 -7.20 5.91
N CYS A 7 3.82 -8.26 6.17
CA CYS A 7 3.84 -9.03 7.41
C CYS A 7 4.33 -10.48 7.21
N GLY A 8 4.59 -10.90 5.97
CA GLY A 8 5.02 -12.25 5.63
C GLY A 8 3.89 -13.30 5.65
N PHE A 9 4.20 -14.49 5.14
CA PHE A 9 3.26 -15.61 5.08
C PHE A 9 2.74 -16.08 6.45
N PRO A 10 3.54 -16.17 7.53
CA PRO A 10 3.05 -16.64 8.82
C PRO A 10 1.89 -15.78 9.36
N ALA A 11 2.06 -14.46 9.39
CA ALA A 11 1.02 -13.55 9.86
C ALA A 11 -0.24 -13.59 8.97
N ALA A 12 -0.05 -13.74 7.66
CA ALA A 12 -1.12 -13.92 6.70
C ALA A 12 -1.92 -15.21 6.96
N ILE A 13 -1.24 -16.35 7.14
CA ILE A 13 -1.89 -17.63 7.40
C ILE A 13 -2.67 -17.60 8.71
N GLU A 14 -2.09 -17.06 9.79
CA GLU A 14 -2.77 -16.96 11.08
C GLU A 14 -4.01 -16.06 11.01
N SER A 15 -3.90 -14.92 10.30
CA SER A 15 -5.06 -14.06 10.07
C SER A 15 -6.18 -14.76 9.28
N LEU A 16 -5.86 -15.60 8.29
CA LEU A 16 -6.87 -16.38 7.56
C LEU A 16 -7.52 -17.47 8.41
N LYS A 17 -6.77 -18.11 9.31
CA LYS A 17 -7.33 -19.10 10.26
C LYS A 17 -8.38 -18.44 11.14
N ILE A 18 -8.06 -17.27 11.71
CA ILE A 18 -9.00 -16.48 12.53
C ILE A 18 -10.19 -16.03 11.69
N PHE A 19 -9.96 -15.48 10.50
CA PHE A 19 -11.03 -15.05 9.60
C PHE A 19 -12.01 -16.19 9.29
N ARG A 20 -11.51 -17.39 8.97
CA ARG A 20 -12.36 -18.57 8.70
C ARG A 20 -13.21 -19.02 9.89
N LYS A 21 -12.77 -18.76 11.13
CA LYS A 21 -13.57 -19.05 12.34
C LYS A 21 -14.87 -18.24 12.37
N TYR A 22 -14.81 -16.98 11.94
CA TYR A 22 -15.95 -16.05 11.97
C TYR A 22 -16.74 -16.01 10.64
N TYR A 23 -16.09 -16.28 9.52
CA TYR A 23 -16.68 -16.21 8.18
C TYR A 23 -16.70 -17.59 7.50
N LYS A 24 -17.39 -18.56 8.14
CA LYS A 24 -17.39 -19.98 7.71
C LYS A 24 -17.89 -20.21 6.28
N HIS A 25 -18.77 -19.35 5.78
CA HIS A 25 -19.35 -19.45 4.44
C HIS A 25 -18.59 -18.65 3.38
N TYR A 26 -17.52 -17.94 3.75
CA TYR A 26 -16.70 -17.23 2.78
C TYR A 26 -16.01 -18.22 1.83
N LYS A 27 -16.35 -18.15 0.55
CA LYS A 27 -15.70 -18.92 -0.51
C LYS A 27 -14.59 -18.06 -1.12
N SER A 28 -13.35 -18.53 -1.01
CA SER A 28 -12.23 -17.91 -1.71
C SER A 28 -12.42 -18.10 -3.22
N VAL A 29 -12.35 -17.01 -3.97
CA VAL A 29 -12.31 -17.06 -5.42
C VAL A 29 -10.84 -17.15 -5.83
N THR A 30 -10.50 -18.19 -6.58
CA THR A 30 -9.24 -18.27 -7.33
C THR A 30 -9.51 -17.78 -8.74
N SER A 31 -8.89 -16.68 -9.13
CA SER A 31 -8.87 -16.24 -10.53
C SER A 31 -7.57 -16.71 -11.15
N GLU A 32 -7.64 -17.55 -12.17
CA GLU A 32 -6.48 -17.80 -13.03
C GLU A 32 -6.23 -16.53 -13.86
N VAL A 33 -5.11 -15.87 -13.57
CA VAL A 33 -4.66 -14.69 -14.30
C VAL A 33 -3.29 -15.03 -14.85
N SER A 34 -3.10 -14.90 -16.16
CA SER A 34 -1.81 -15.20 -16.78
C SER A 34 -0.71 -14.30 -16.25
N ASP A 35 0.51 -14.83 -16.17
CA ASP A 35 1.67 -14.07 -15.70
C ASP A 35 1.90 -12.80 -16.51
N GLN A 36 1.67 -12.88 -17.83
CA GLN A 36 1.79 -11.74 -18.73
C GLN A 36 0.79 -10.63 -18.38
N LYS A 37 -0.45 -10.99 -18.02
CA LYS A 37 -1.46 -10.02 -17.59
C LYS A 37 -1.08 -9.42 -16.24
N LEU A 38 -0.56 -10.21 -15.30
CA LEU A 38 -0.10 -9.73 -14.00
C LEU A 38 1.07 -8.74 -14.13
N LYS A 39 2.06 -9.04 -14.97
CA LYS A 39 3.19 -8.13 -15.25
C LYS A 39 2.69 -6.81 -15.82
N LYS A 40 1.82 -6.86 -16.85
CA LYS A 40 1.25 -5.66 -17.48
C LYS A 40 0.43 -4.82 -16.48
N SER A 41 -0.43 -5.45 -15.70
CA SER A 41 -1.21 -4.75 -14.66
C SER A 41 -0.31 -4.17 -13.57
N GLY A 42 0.76 -4.88 -13.20
CA GLY A 42 1.75 -4.40 -12.23
C GLY A 42 2.46 -3.13 -12.68
N GLU A 43 2.94 -3.10 -13.93
CA GLU A 43 3.52 -1.89 -14.51
C GLU A 43 2.53 -0.73 -14.55
N ASN A 44 1.28 -0.98 -14.97
CA ASN A 44 0.25 0.05 -15.05
C ASN A 44 -0.07 0.65 -13.68
N ASN A 45 -0.30 -0.19 -12.66
CA ASN A 45 -0.58 0.27 -11.31
C ASN A 45 0.61 1.04 -10.72
N CYS A 46 1.83 0.54 -10.89
CA CYS A 46 3.04 1.20 -10.43
C CYS A 46 3.21 2.58 -11.10
N LYS A 47 2.97 2.69 -12.41
CA LYS A 47 2.96 3.97 -13.13
C LYS A 47 1.92 4.95 -12.59
N LEU A 48 0.70 4.49 -12.31
CA LEU A 48 -0.36 5.34 -11.74
C LEU A 48 0.02 5.89 -10.37
N ILE A 49 0.62 5.06 -9.52
CA ILE A 49 1.03 5.43 -8.15
C ILE A 49 2.23 6.40 -8.17
N TYR A 50 3.25 6.10 -8.96
CA TYR A 50 4.50 6.88 -8.95
C TYR A 50 4.52 8.06 -9.92
N LYS A 51 3.62 8.10 -10.91
CA LYS A 51 3.55 9.13 -11.96
C LYS A 51 4.96 9.42 -12.53
N ASN A 52 5.40 10.67 -12.45
CA ASN A 52 6.68 11.14 -12.96
C ASN A 52 7.90 10.49 -12.27
N ASN A 53 7.71 9.86 -11.11
CA ASN A 53 8.78 9.18 -10.36
C ASN A 53 8.93 7.70 -10.74
N TYR A 54 8.11 7.17 -11.66
CA TYR A 54 8.10 5.74 -12.02
C TYR A 54 9.48 5.26 -12.53
N ASN A 55 10.06 5.94 -13.51
CA ASN A 55 11.36 5.53 -14.07
C ASN A 55 12.47 5.56 -13.02
N LYS A 56 12.51 6.61 -12.20
CA LYS A 56 13.47 6.73 -11.10
C LYS A 56 13.32 5.63 -10.06
N LEU A 57 12.09 5.20 -9.76
CA LEU A 57 11.86 4.03 -8.89
C LEU A 57 12.48 2.78 -9.51
N LEU A 58 12.19 2.51 -10.79
CA LEU A 58 12.66 1.29 -11.45
C LEU A 58 14.19 1.26 -11.55
N GLU A 59 14.83 2.37 -11.91
CA GLU A 59 16.29 2.48 -11.96
C GLU A 59 16.92 2.19 -10.59
N ASN A 60 16.36 2.79 -9.53
CA ASN A 60 16.84 2.55 -8.17
C ASN A 60 16.67 1.08 -7.76
N MET A 61 15.48 0.50 -7.99
CA MET A 61 15.22 -0.90 -7.65
C MET A 61 16.08 -1.85 -8.47
N ASN A 62 16.31 -1.56 -9.75
CA ASN A 62 17.20 -2.35 -10.60
C ASN A 62 18.65 -2.33 -10.11
N ARG A 63 19.10 -1.18 -9.58
CA ARG A 63 20.43 -1.05 -8.97
C ARG A 63 20.55 -1.81 -7.65
N ILE A 64 19.47 -1.88 -6.86
CA ILE A 64 19.44 -2.62 -5.58
C ILE A 64 19.36 -4.13 -5.84
N SER A 65 18.38 -4.56 -6.63
CA SER A 65 18.17 -5.95 -7.03
C SER A 65 17.18 -6.00 -8.21
N PRO A 66 17.62 -6.38 -9.42
CA PRO A 66 16.74 -6.57 -10.57
C PRO A 66 15.61 -7.58 -10.30
N GLU A 67 15.91 -8.65 -9.57
CA GLU A 67 14.93 -9.66 -9.17
C GLU A 67 13.85 -9.05 -8.25
N MET A 68 14.26 -8.25 -7.26
CA MET A 68 13.31 -7.58 -6.37
C MET A 68 12.42 -6.58 -7.13
N LYS A 69 12.97 -5.86 -8.12
CA LYS A 69 12.18 -4.99 -9.00
C LYS A 69 11.12 -5.80 -9.74
N ASP A 70 11.48 -6.94 -10.31
CA ASP A 70 10.56 -7.80 -11.06
C ASP A 70 9.48 -8.39 -10.13
N TRP A 71 9.85 -8.86 -8.93
CA TRP A 71 8.90 -9.35 -7.94
C TRP A 71 7.98 -8.25 -7.42
N MET A 72 8.49 -7.03 -7.21
CA MET A 72 7.68 -5.89 -6.80
C MET A 72 6.59 -5.58 -7.84
N LEU A 73 6.93 -5.58 -9.13
CA LEU A 73 5.97 -5.37 -10.22
C LEU A 73 4.97 -6.53 -10.32
N PHE A 74 5.46 -7.77 -10.26
CA PHE A 74 4.64 -8.95 -10.45
C PHE A 74 3.77 -9.31 -9.24
N GLU A 75 4.36 -9.48 -8.06
CA GLU A 75 3.67 -9.87 -6.83
C GLU A 75 2.93 -8.69 -6.20
N GLY A 76 3.64 -7.57 -6.02
CA GLY A 76 3.09 -6.38 -5.38
C GLY A 76 1.99 -5.74 -6.22
N TYR A 77 2.41 -5.06 -7.29
CA TYR A 77 1.49 -4.27 -8.11
C TYR A 77 0.58 -5.14 -9.00
N GLY A 78 1.10 -6.26 -9.49
CA GLY A 78 0.36 -7.19 -10.35
C GLY A 78 -0.66 -8.00 -9.55
N LYS A 79 -0.19 -8.92 -8.70
CA LYS A 79 -1.06 -9.89 -8.01
C LYS A 79 -1.86 -9.32 -6.85
N VAL A 80 -1.34 -8.36 -6.09
CA VAL A 80 -2.05 -7.83 -4.91
C VAL A 80 -2.86 -6.59 -5.24
N MET A 81 -2.23 -5.60 -5.88
CA MET A 81 -2.88 -4.32 -6.16
C MET A 81 -3.93 -4.40 -7.27
N SER A 82 -3.86 -5.39 -8.18
CA SER A 82 -4.84 -5.55 -9.28
C SER A 82 -6.06 -6.40 -8.94
N ARG A 83 -6.18 -6.92 -7.70
CA ARG A 83 -7.34 -7.77 -7.35
C ARG A 83 -8.63 -6.97 -7.40
N THR A 84 -9.72 -7.63 -7.79
CA THR A 84 -11.07 -7.06 -7.76
C THR A 84 -11.61 -6.95 -6.32
N GLY A 85 -12.74 -6.26 -6.16
CA GLY A 85 -13.45 -6.11 -4.89
C GLY A 85 -13.03 -4.89 -4.05
N LEU A 86 -11.83 -4.36 -4.26
CA LEU A 86 -11.38 -3.07 -3.74
C LEU A 86 -10.66 -2.31 -4.85
N SER A 87 -10.87 -1.00 -4.89
CA SER A 87 -10.15 -0.07 -5.74
C SER A 87 -8.66 -0.03 -5.40
N LEU A 88 -7.83 0.44 -6.34
CA LEU A 88 -6.40 0.67 -6.11
C LEU A 88 -6.18 1.62 -4.91
N TYR A 89 -7.09 2.58 -4.78
CA TYR A 89 -7.13 3.57 -3.72
C TYR A 89 -7.32 2.95 -2.33
N GLU A 90 -8.33 2.10 -2.16
CA GLU A 90 -8.58 1.39 -0.90
C GLU A 90 -7.44 0.43 -0.54
N ARG A 91 -6.78 -0.15 -1.54
CA ARG A 91 -5.60 -1.00 -1.33
C ARG A 91 -4.40 -0.22 -0.81
N GLU A 92 -4.19 1.01 -1.28
CA GLU A 92 -3.17 1.90 -0.72
C GLU A 92 -3.45 2.22 0.75
N PHE A 93 -4.71 2.43 1.15
CA PHE A 93 -5.04 2.61 2.57
C PHE A 93 -4.73 1.40 3.44
N ILE A 94 -4.99 0.19 2.93
CA ILE A 94 -4.59 -1.03 3.63
C ILE A 94 -3.07 -1.08 3.77
N THR A 95 -2.33 -0.75 2.71
CA THR A 95 -0.86 -0.68 2.76
C THR A 95 -0.38 0.35 3.79
N ILE A 96 -0.88 1.59 3.74
CA ILE A 96 -0.54 2.66 4.68
C ILE A 96 -0.83 2.23 6.12
N SER A 97 -1.95 1.55 6.35
CA SER A 97 -2.32 1.06 7.68
C SER A 97 -1.30 0.06 8.21
N ILE A 98 -0.96 -0.95 7.41
CA ILE A 98 0.03 -1.96 7.79
C ILE A 98 1.41 -1.32 8.02
N LEU A 99 1.85 -0.45 7.11
CA LEU A 99 3.15 0.21 7.18
C LEU A 99 3.24 1.20 8.35
N THR A 100 2.13 1.78 8.77
CA THR A 100 2.07 2.62 9.98
C THR A 100 2.22 1.78 11.24
N VAL A 101 1.48 0.67 11.35
CA VAL A 101 1.61 -0.25 12.49
C VAL A 101 3.02 -0.86 12.56
N ARG A 102 3.61 -1.20 11.40
CA ARG A 102 4.96 -1.78 11.33
C ARG A 102 6.11 -0.77 11.38
N TYR A 103 5.81 0.46 11.03
CA TYR A 103 6.73 1.58 10.91
C TYR A 103 7.92 1.35 9.97
N PHE A 104 7.63 0.93 8.73
CA PHE A 104 8.61 0.93 7.65
C PHE A 104 8.60 2.29 6.93
N GLU A 105 9.38 3.25 7.44
CA GLU A 105 9.28 4.68 7.07
C GLU A 105 9.42 4.94 5.56
N PHE A 106 10.40 4.34 4.88
CA PHE A 106 10.64 4.57 3.45
C PHE A 106 9.46 4.11 2.58
N GLN A 107 8.90 2.94 2.90
CA GLN A 107 7.73 2.39 2.22
C GLN A 107 6.50 3.23 2.56
N LEU A 108 6.29 3.56 3.84
CA LEU A 108 5.17 4.39 4.27
C LEU A 108 5.16 5.75 3.55
N HIS A 109 6.32 6.40 3.45
CA HIS A 109 6.46 7.66 2.70
C HIS A 109 6.03 7.51 1.24
N SER A 110 6.49 6.43 0.58
CA SER A 110 6.18 6.19 -0.83
C SER A 110 4.70 5.94 -1.06
N HIS A 111 4.05 5.15 -0.19
CA HIS A 111 2.63 4.84 -0.28
C HIS A 111 1.73 6.04 0.09
N LEU A 112 2.10 6.84 1.08
CA LEU A 112 1.42 8.12 1.38
C LEU A 112 1.46 9.05 0.16
N LYS A 113 2.63 9.21 -0.46
CA LYS A 113 2.79 10.03 -1.67
C LYS A 113 2.00 9.47 -2.85
N GLY A 114 2.05 8.16 -3.04
CA GLY A 114 1.30 7.45 -4.07
C GLY A 114 -0.22 7.62 -3.93
N CYS A 115 -0.73 7.52 -2.70
CA CYS A 115 -2.14 7.73 -2.41
C CYS A 115 -2.59 9.17 -2.76
N ILE A 116 -1.80 10.18 -2.38
CA ILE A 116 -2.05 11.58 -2.76
C ILE A 116 -1.99 11.76 -4.28
N HIS A 117 -1.03 11.13 -4.97
CA HIS A 117 -0.97 11.18 -6.43
C HIS A 117 -2.22 10.60 -7.10
N LEU A 118 -2.82 9.55 -6.52
CA LEU A 118 -4.08 8.98 -6.98
C LEU A 118 -5.31 9.87 -6.70
N GLY A 119 -5.11 11.03 -6.06
CA GLY A 119 -6.17 12.00 -5.76
C GLY A 119 -6.76 11.83 -4.36
N ALA A 120 -6.03 11.21 -3.43
CA ALA A 120 -6.52 11.06 -2.07
C ALA A 120 -6.75 12.38 -1.36
N ASP A 121 -7.90 12.49 -0.71
CA ASP A 121 -8.09 13.51 0.30
C ASP A 121 -7.14 13.24 1.47
N VAL A 122 -6.34 14.23 1.80
CA VAL A 122 -5.39 14.19 2.90
C VAL A 122 -6.10 14.03 4.24
N ASP A 123 -7.31 14.57 4.39
CA ASP A 123 -8.09 14.40 5.61
C ASP A 123 -8.57 12.95 5.77
N LEU A 124 -8.94 12.28 4.68
CA LEU A 124 -9.24 10.84 4.72
C LEU A 124 -8.00 10.01 5.09
N ILE A 125 -6.79 10.39 4.64
CA ILE A 125 -5.55 9.73 5.10
C ILE A 125 -5.36 9.91 6.61
N LYS A 126 -5.63 11.12 7.14
CA LYS A 126 -5.55 11.37 8.60
C LYS A 126 -6.56 10.52 9.37
N ASP A 127 -7.78 10.37 8.86
CA ASP A 127 -8.82 9.54 9.48
C ASP A 127 -8.41 8.06 9.52
N ILE A 128 -7.82 7.55 8.43
CA ILE A 128 -7.25 6.20 8.40
C ILE A 128 -6.16 6.06 9.48
N LEU A 129 -5.20 6.99 9.54
CA LEU A 129 -4.14 6.97 10.57
C LEU A 129 -4.71 7.03 11.99
N PHE A 130 -5.78 7.81 12.21
CA PHE A 130 -6.45 7.92 13.49
C PHE A 130 -7.18 6.63 13.88
N SER A 131 -7.88 5.99 12.94
CA SER A 131 -8.63 4.75 13.16
C SER A 131 -7.75 3.58 13.65
N ILE A 132 -6.46 3.61 13.32
CA ILE A 132 -5.48 2.59 13.71
C ILE A 132 -4.56 3.04 14.85
N LYS A 133 -4.78 4.23 15.45
CA LYS A 133 -3.85 4.83 16.42
C LYS A 133 -3.55 3.90 17.60
N ASP A 134 -4.55 3.17 18.08
CA ASP A 134 -4.45 2.32 19.27
C ASP A 134 -3.68 1.03 18.92
N ILE A 135 -3.81 0.53 17.70
CA ILE A 135 -3.08 -0.63 17.18
C ILE A 135 -1.63 -0.25 16.83
N ALA A 136 -1.43 0.90 16.19
CA ALA A 136 -0.11 1.38 15.79
C ALA A 136 0.71 1.89 17.00
N GLY A 137 0.04 2.29 18.06
CA GLY A 137 0.62 3.02 19.18
C GLY A 137 0.85 4.50 18.85
N VAL A 138 0.77 5.33 19.89
CA VAL A 138 0.87 6.80 19.79
C VAL A 138 2.15 7.25 19.08
N THR A 139 3.26 6.52 19.30
CA THR A 139 4.56 6.83 18.67
C THR A 139 4.50 6.70 17.15
N ASN A 140 4.06 5.56 16.62
CA ASN A 140 4.04 5.33 15.18
C ASN A 140 2.98 6.20 14.50
N TYR A 141 1.83 6.41 15.14
CA TYR A 141 0.80 7.34 14.69
C TYR A 141 1.35 8.77 14.51
N LYS A 142 1.99 9.34 15.55
CA LYS A 142 2.59 10.69 15.48
C LYS A 142 3.66 10.78 14.41
N LYS A 143 4.50 9.74 14.29
CA LYS A 143 5.53 9.70 13.26
C LYS A 143 4.95 9.61 11.84
N ALA A 144 3.86 8.87 11.63
CA ALA A 144 3.17 8.80 10.35
C ALA A 144 2.53 10.14 9.97
N LEU A 145 1.91 10.85 10.93
CA LEU A 145 1.40 12.22 10.71
C LEU A 145 2.53 13.19 10.32
N LYS A 146 3.67 13.12 10.99
CA LYS A 146 4.85 13.94 10.65
C LYS A 146 5.38 13.63 9.24
N LEU A 147 5.27 12.38 8.81
CA LEU A 147 5.66 11.97 7.47
C LEU A 147 4.69 12.52 6.42
N LEU A 148 3.38 12.43 6.68
CA LEU A 148 2.32 12.98 5.84
C LEU A 148 2.48 14.51 5.67
N SER A 149 2.76 15.24 6.74
CA SER A 149 2.94 16.71 6.69
C SER A 149 4.18 17.15 5.91
N ARG A 150 5.20 16.29 5.79
CA ARG A 150 6.37 16.54 4.93
C ARG A 150 6.05 16.37 3.45
N ILE A 151 5.13 15.45 3.13
CA ILE A 151 4.70 15.15 1.76
C ILE A 151 3.72 16.20 1.26
N HIS A 152 2.74 16.56 2.10
CA HIS A 152 1.73 17.56 1.81
C HIS A 152 1.82 18.67 2.86
N LYS A 153 2.43 19.80 2.48
CA LYS A 153 2.38 21.00 3.31
C LYS A 153 0.95 21.55 3.25
N PRO A 154 0.33 21.91 4.39
CA PRO A 154 -0.94 22.62 4.36
C PRO A 154 -0.76 23.90 3.53
N VAL A 155 -1.68 24.14 2.59
CA VAL A 155 -1.75 25.42 1.88
C VAL A 155 -2.14 26.47 2.91
N ASP A 156 -1.33 27.51 3.06
CA ASP A 156 -1.65 28.61 3.96
C ASP A 156 -2.93 29.29 3.44
N LYS A 157 -3.97 29.33 4.28
CA LYS A 157 -5.26 29.94 3.91
C LYS A 157 -5.26 31.47 4.12
N SER A 158 -4.10 32.08 4.35
CA SER A 158 -3.94 33.52 4.58
C SER A 158 -3.76 34.38 3.32
N GLU A 159 -3.81 33.80 2.12
CA GLU A 159 -3.72 34.53 0.84
C GLU A 159 -4.92 34.26 -0.09
N LYS A 160 -6.13 34.50 0.41
CA LYS A 160 -7.32 34.75 -0.43
C LYS A 160 -8.14 35.90 0.13
#